data_AF-A0A9X0BWA9-F1
#
_entry.id   AF-A0A9X0BWA9-F1
#
_cell.length_a   1.000
_cell.length_b   1.000
_cell.length_c   1.000
_cell.angle_alpha   90.00
_cell.angle_beta   90.00
_cell.angle_gamma   90.00
#
_symmetry.space_group_name_H-M   'P 1'
#
loop_
_entity.id
_entity.type
_entity.pdbx_description
1 polymer ?
#
loop_
_entity_poly.entity_id
_entity_poly.type
_entity_poly.pdbx_seq_one_letter_code
_entity_poly.pdbx_strand_id
1 'polypeptide(L)'
;MGSISPSFRDYIPPQDTSRSQQLRASDTYQWCAYRCAESFMLDWIESWKMLLDAPYMGRGRLGAPVKLMVEAAKKIMSLVSLSELTAMCLPLDADEWRSWINPEIYVFRHGVRLEEQMVISPVFMGAEPDIIDEVSEKGIKIFTEQEAAGLAIMASLDEAMRA
;
A
#
# COMPACT_ATOMS: atom_id res chain seq x y z
N MET A 1 -22.55 11.05 36.98
CA MET A 1 -21.54 10.03 36.65
C MET A 1 -21.29 10.14 35.15
N GLY A 2 -20.12 10.64 34.74
CA GLY A 2 -19.80 10.75 33.31
C GLY A 2 -19.46 9.38 32.75
N SER A 3 -20.03 9.02 31.59
CA SER A 3 -19.66 7.76 30.91
C SER A 3 -18.21 7.86 30.44
N ILE A 4 -17.39 6.92 30.87
CA ILE A 4 -16.03 6.76 30.34
C ILE A 4 -16.21 6.23 28.91
N SER A 5 -15.78 7.01 27.92
CA SER A 5 -15.72 6.54 26.54
C SER A 5 -14.68 5.42 26.43
N PRO A 6 -14.93 4.37 25.63
CA PRO A 6 -13.95 3.31 25.40
C PRO A 6 -12.65 3.88 24.84
N SER A 7 -11.51 3.33 25.27
CA SER A 7 -10.20 3.66 24.72
C SER A 7 -10.04 2.95 23.38
N PHE A 8 -9.34 3.55 22.40
CA PHE A 8 -9.04 2.84 21.16
C PHE A 8 -8.27 1.53 21.40
N ARG A 9 -7.50 1.46 22.51
CA ARG A 9 -6.75 0.28 22.92
C ARG A 9 -7.65 -0.92 23.24
N ASP A 10 -8.90 -0.68 23.61
CA ASP A 10 -9.88 -1.73 23.89
C ASP A 10 -10.29 -2.48 22.60
N TYR A 11 -10.00 -1.91 21.43
CA TYR A 11 -10.27 -2.50 20.12
C TYR A 11 -9.04 -3.13 19.46
N ILE A 12 -7.86 -3.05 20.09
CA ILE A 12 -6.65 -3.71 19.58
C ILE A 12 -6.76 -5.21 19.90
N PRO A 13 -6.77 -6.11 18.90
CA PRO A 13 -6.83 -7.53 19.15
C PRO A 13 -5.63 -7.98 20.00
N PRO A 14 -5.82 -8.88 20.99
CA PRO A 14 -4.71 -9.49 21.71
C PRO A 14 -3.70 -10.14 20.77
N GLN A 15 -2.42 -10.10 21.14
CA GLN A 15 -1.34 -10.63 20.31
C GLN A 15 -1.38 -12.16 20.16
N ASP A 16 -2.01 -12.84 21.11
CA ASP A 16 -2.16 -14.29 21.18
C ASP A 16 -3.43 -14.80 20.47
N THR A 17 -4.20 -13.93 19.83
CA THR A 17 -5.29 -14.38 18.95
C THR A 17 -4.73 -15.23 17.81
N SER A 18 -5.47 -16.26 17.42
CA SER A 18 -5.13 -17.13 16.28
C SER A 18 -4.77 -16.32 15.03
N ARG A 19 -5.52 -15.23 14.77
CA ARG A 19 -5.28 -14.33 13.65
C ARG A 19 -3.94 -13.60 13.73
N SER A 20 -3.58 -13.05 14.90
CA SER A 20 -2.30 -12.36 15.10
C SER A 20 -1.11 -13.32 15.02
N GLN A 21 -1.27 -14.54 15.51
CA GLN A 21 -0.25 -15.60 15.42
C GLN A 21 -0.05 -16.06 13.97
N GLN A 22 -1.13 -16.28 13.22
CA GLN A 22 -1.08 -16.66 11.80
C GLN A 22 -0.42 -15.57 10.96
N LEU A 23 -0.81 -14.30 11.13
CA LEU A 23 -0.19 -13.18 10.43
C LEU A 23 1.32 -13.13 10.66
N ARG A 24 1.75 -13.28 11.92
CA ARG A 24 3.18 -13.26 12.29
C ARG A 24 3.96 -14.42 11.69
N ALA A 25 3.31 -15.57 11.51
CA ALA A 25 3.94 -16.80 11.00
C ALA A 25 3.87 -16.94 9.47
N SER A 26 3.21 -16.02 8.77
CA SER A 26 2.95 -16.11 7.33
C SER A 26 3.83 -15.14 6.55
N ASP A 27 4.25 -15.55 5.36
CA ASP A 27 4.61 -14.58 4.32
C ASP A 27 3.36 -13.92 3.72
N THR A 28 3.53 -12.95 2.82
CA THR A 28 2.43 -12.20 2.20
C THR A 28 1.49 -13.09 1.38
N TYR A 29 2.00 -14.18 0.80
CA TYR A 29 1.23 -15.14 0.01
C TYR A 29 0.37 -16.03 0.89
N GLN A 30 0.96 -16.61 1.93
CA GLN A 30 0.28 -17.43 2.92
C GLN A 30 -0.79 -16.63 3.64
N TRP A 31 -0.47 -15.40 4.03
CA TRP A 31 -1.44 -14.51 4.65
C TRP A 31 -2.62 -14.20 3.73
N CYS A 32 -2.34 -13.90 2.45
CA CYS A 32 -3.39 -13.73 1.46
C CYS A 32 -4.26 -14.98 1.33
N ALA A 33 -3.67 -16.18 1.31
CA ALA A 33 -4.43 -17.42 1.22
C ALA A 33 -5.39 -17.59 2.40
N TYR A 34 -4.94 -17.32 3.63
CA TYR A 34 -5.81 -17.34 4.81
C TYR A 34 -6.95 -16.32 4.71
N ARG A 35 -6.63 -15.07 4.33
CA ARG A 35 -7.66 -14.02 4.22
C ARG A 35 -8.67 -14.33 3.13
N CYS A 36 -8.22 -14.75 1.95
CA CYS A 36 -9.11 -15.07 0.83
C CYS A 36 -9.93 -16.36 1.05
N ALA A 37 -9.66 -17.13 2.10
CA ALA A 37 -10.51 -18.25 2.52
C ALA A 37 -11.66 -17.82 3.47
N GLU A 38 -11.64 -16.59 3.99
CA GLU A 38 -12.72 -16.04 4.81
C GLU A 38 -13.94 -15.71 3.94
N SER A 39 -15.15 -16.05 4.41
CA SER A 39 -16.40 -15.78 3.68
C SER A 39 -16.56 -14.32 3.28
N PHE A 40 -16.23 -13.40 4.20
CA PHE A 40 -16.25 -11.97 3.93
C PHE A 40 -15.40 -11.59 2.71
N MET A 41 -14.18 -12.14 2.61
CA MET A 41 -13.29 -11.82 1.49
C MET A 41 -13.80 -12.43 0.18
N LEU A 42 -14.34 -13.64 0.22
CA LEU A 42 -14.94 -14.28 -0.95
C LEU A 42 -16.11 -13.45 -1.50
N ASP A 43 -17.06 -13.09 -0.64
CA ASP A 43 -18.23 -12.30 -1.01
C ASP A 43 -17.83 -10.91 -1.53
N TRP A 44 -16.82 -10.30 -0.91
CA TRP A 44 -16.28 -9.00 -1.33
C TRP A 44 -15.61 -9.07 -2.70
N ILE A 45 -14.78 -10.09 -2.96
CA ILE A 45 -14.12 -10.30 -4.26
C ILE A 45 -15.16 -10.57 -5.35
N GLU A 46 -16.17 -11.40 -5.07
CA GLU A 46 -17.25 -11.69 -6.02
C GLU A 46 -18.04 -10.43 -6.37
N SER A 47 -18.46 -9.68 -5.36
CA SER A 47 -19.17 -8.40 -5.55
C SER A 47 -18.36 -7.43 -6.40
N TRP A 48 -17.03 -7.43 -6.24
CA TRP A 48 -16.18 -6.55 -7.03
C TRP A 48 -15.99 -7.01 -8.47
N LYS A 49 -15.86 -8.31 -8.72
CA LYS A 49 -15.79 -8.87 -10.09
C LYS A 49 -17.01 -8.50 -10.92
N MET A 50 -18.20 -8.47 -10.30
CA MET A 50 -19.42 -8.01 -10.97
C MET A 50 -19.36 -6.56 -11.45
N LEU A 51 -18.49 -5.72 -10.86
CA LEU A 51 -18.30 -4.33 -11.29
C LEU A 51 -17.36 -4.20 -12.49
N LEU A 52 -16.66 -5.25 -12.92
CA LEU A 52 -15.82 -5.19 -14.12
C LEU A 52 -16.66 -4.92 -15.36
N ASP A 53 -17.81 -5.60 -15.47
CA ASP A 53 -18.78 -5.43 -16.56
C ASP A 53 -19.62 -4.14 -16.47
N ALA A 54 -19.56 -3.44 -15.33
CA ALA A 54 -20.33 -2.22 -15.12
C ALA A 54 -19.62 -0.98 -15.71
N PRO A 55 -20.36 0.01 -16.24
CA PRO A 55 -19.79 1.27 -16.70
C PRO A 55 -18.87 1.91 -15.65
N TYR A 56 -17.67 2.32 -16.07
CA TYR A 56 -16.73 2.98 -15.16
C TYR A 56 -17.24 4.37 -14.79
N MET A 57 -17.36 4.64 -13.48
CA MET A 57 -17.64 5.97 -12.95
C MET A 57 -16.39 6.50 -12.23
N GLY A 58 -15.47 7.07 -13.00
CA GLY A 58 -14.26 7.67 -12.45
C GLY A 58 -14.55 8.95 -11.68
N ARG A 59 -13.88 9.14 -10.53
CA ARG A 59 -13.74 10.46 -9.91
C ARG A 59 -12.48 11.11 -10.45
N GLY A 60 -12.61 11.87 -11.54
CA GLY A 60 -11.50 12.61 -12.13
C GLY A 60 -10.97 13.66 -11.16
N ARG A 61 -9.70 13.55 -10.76
CA ARG A 61 -8.99 14.61 -10.04
C ARG A 61 -8.24 15.44 -11.07
N LEU A 62 -8.65 16.70 -11.25
CA LEU A 62 -7.95 17.64 -12.12
C LEU A 62 -6.59 18.01 -11.50
N GLY A 63 -5.55 18.16 -12.33
CA GLY A 63 -4.23 18.66 -11.89
C GLY A 63 -3.12 17.62 -11.74
N ALA A 64 -3.29 16.38 -12.22
CA ALA A 64 -2.19 15.42 -12.27
C ALA A 64 -1.06 15.92 -13.21
N PRO A 65 0.22 15.77 -12.85
CA PRO A 65 1.35 16.23 -13.67
C PRO A 65 1.62 15.23 -14.81
N VAL A 66 0.69 15.11 -15.76
CA VAL A 66 0.67 14.09 -16.82
C VAL A 66 2.01 13.98 -17.54
N LYS A 67 2.64 15.11 -17.88
CA LYS A 67 3.94 15.11 -18.56
C LYS A 67 5.03 14.40 -17.74
N LEU A 68 5.14 14.73 -16.45
CA LEU A 68 6.13 14.12 -15.55
C LEU A 68 5.84 12.63 -15.34
N MET A 69 4.57 12.25 -15.22
CA MET A 69 4.17 10.84 -15.10
C MET A 69 4.57 10.02 -16.34
N VAL A 70 4.38 10.58 -17.54
CA VAL A 70 4.78 9.93 -18.81
C VAL A 70 6.30 9.81 -18.90
N GLU A 71 7.05 10.85 -18.52
CA GLU A 71 8.52 10.82 -18.50
C GLU A 71 9.04 9.76 -17.52
N ALA A 72 8.48 9.71 -16.29
CA ALA A 72 8.81 8.70 -15.30
C ALA A 72 8.50 7.27 -15.78
N ALA A 73 7.32 7.04 -16.37
CA ALA A 73 6.94 5.73 -16.89
C ALA A 73 7.90 5.24 -17.98
N LYS A 74 8.27 6.12 -18.93
CA LYS A 74 9.26 5.80 -19.98
C LYS A 74 10.62 5.45 -19.40
N LYS A 75 11.05 6.15 -18.35
CA LYS A 75 12.32 5.85 -17.67
C LYS A 75 12.28 4.47 -17.03
N ILE A 76 11.22 4.11 -16.32
CA ILE A 76 11.07 2.77 -15.73
C ILE A 76 11.08 1.70 -16.82
N MET A 77 10.32 1.88 -17.90
CA MET A 77 10.28 0.93 -19.03
C MET A 77 11.65 0.71 -19.69
N SER A 78 12.58 1.67 -19.58
CA SER A 78 13.95 1.53 -20.10
C SER A 78 14.91 0.77 -19.18
N LEU A 79 14.54 0.56 -17.91
CA LEU A 79 15.39 -0.04 -16.89
C LEU A 79 15.01 -1.49 -16.57
N VAL A 80 13.77 -1.87 -16.82
CA VAL A 80 13.24 -3.19 -16.47
C VAL A 80 13.61 -4.26 -17.49
N SER A 81 13.64 -5.51 -17.05
CA SER A 81 13.78 -6.67 -17.91
C SER A 81 12.59 -6.83 -18.88
N LEU A 82 12.77 -7.62 -19.94
CA LEU A 82 11.69 -7.90 -20.88
C LEU A 82 10.48 -8.59 -20.21
N SER A 83 10.72 -9.46 -19.23
CA SER A 83 9.66 -10.12 -18.46
C SER A 83 8.87 -9.13 -17.61
N GLU A 84 9.55 -8.19 -16.94
CA GLU A 84 8.90 -7.14 -16.15
C GLU A 84 8.16 -6.16 -17.05
N LEU A 85 8.74 -5.76 -18.18
CA LEU A 85 8.06 -4.91 -19.16
C LEU A 85 6.76 -5.56 -19.64
N THR A 86 6.79 -6.86 -19.92
CA THR A 86 5.60 -7.63 -20.32
C THR A 86 4.56 -7.67 -19.20
N ALA A 87 4.97 -7.83 -17.95
CA ALA A 87 4.06 -7.82 -16.80
C ALA A 87 3.44 -6.43 -16.56
N MET A 88 4.21 -5.35 -16.78
CA MET A 88 3.77 -3.96 -16.55
C MET A 88 2.87 -3.39 -17.67
N CYS A 89 3.01 -3.89 -18.90
CA CYS A 89 2.31 -3.34 -20.06
C CYS A 89 1.09 -4.20 -20.43
N LEU A 90 -0.08 -3.79 -19.95
CA LEU A 90 -1.35 -4.43 -20.26
C LEU A 90 -2.11 -3.67 -21.36
N PRO A 91 -3.02 -4.33 -22.12
CA PRO A 91 -3.93 -3.67 -23.04
C PRO A 91 -4.70 -2.53 -22.38
N LEU A 92 -5.08 -1.50 -23.14
CA LEU A 92 -5.78 -0.31 -22.60
C LEU A 92 -7.12 -0.68 -21.94
N ASP A 93 -7.77 -1.72 -22.44
CA ASP A 93 -9.07 -2.24 -22.02
C ASP A 93 -8.98 -3.44 -21.06
N ALA A 94 -7.79 -3.73 -20.53
CA ALA A 94 -7.57 -4.83 -19.60
C ALA A 94 -8.33 -4.61 -18.27
N ASP A 95 -8.98 -5.66 -17.75
CA ASP A 95 -9.74 -5.63 -16.50
C ASP A 95 -8.86 -5.32 -15.27
N GLU A 96 -7.57 -5.63 -15.37
CA GLU A 96 -6.55 -5.40 -14.34
C GLU A 96 -6.47 -3.92 -13.93
N TRP A 97 -6.69 -2.98 -14.84
CA TRP A 97 -6.71 -1.55 -14.53
C TRP A 97 -7.83 -1.18 -13.55
N ARG A 98 -8.90 -1.99 -13.52
CA ARG A 98 -10.04 -1.83 -12.62
C ARG A 98 -9.87 -2.61 -11.31
N SER A 99 -8.82 -3.42 -11.21
CA SER A 99 -8.52 -4.31 -10.08
C SER A 99 -7.56 -3.69 -9.06
N TRP A 100 -7.58 -2.35 -8.93
CA TRP A 100 -6.80 -1.64 -7.91
C TRP A 100 -7.51 -1.61 -6.54
N ILE A 101 -6.79 -1.97 -5.48
CA ILE A 101 -7.24 -1.84 -4.08
C ILE A 101 -6.13 -1.27 -3.20
N ASN A 102 -6.54 -0.60 -2.12
CA ASN A 102 -5.65 -0.06 -1.09
C ASN A 102 -5.32 -1.01 0.09
N PRO A 103 -6.05 -2.12 0.38
CA PRO A 103 -5.60 -3.07 1.38
C PRO A 103 -4.35 -3.84 0.92
N GLU A 104 -3.38 -3.95 1.83
CA GLU A 104 -2.17 -4.75 1.63
C GLU A 104 -2.46 -6.26 1.80
N ILE A 105 -3.24 -6.80 0.86
CA ILE A 105 -3.52 -8.23 0.73
C ILE A 105 -3.32 -8.58 -0.74
N TYR A 106 -2.55 -9.63 -1.03
CA TYR A 106 -2.18 -10.05 -2.40
C TYR A 106 -3.34 -10.69 -3.20
N VAL A 107 -4.52 -10.08 -3.16
CA VAL A 107 -5.74 -10.58 -3.82
C VAL A 107 -5.57 -10.58 -5.33
N PHE A 108 -5.11 -9.45 -5.89
CA PHE A 108 -4.87 -9.26 -7.31
C PHE A 108 -3.38 -9.04 -7.53
N ARG A 109 -2.77 -9.92 -8.34
CA ARG A 109 -1.33 -9.95 -8.59
C ARG A 109 -1.07 -9.66 -10.06
N HIS A 110 -1.28 -8.40 -10.41
CA HIS A 110 -1.04 -7.87 -11.76
C HIS A 110 0.20 -6.98 -11.73
N GLY A 111 0.95 -6.94 -12.83
CA GLY A 111 2.16 -6.12 -12.92
C GLY A 111 3.35 -6.67 -12.15
N VAL A 112 4.29 -5.78 -11.86
CA VAL A 112 5.48 -6.03 -11.06
C VAL A 112 5.25 -5.45 -9.67
N ARG A 113 5.42 -6.28 -8.65
CA ARG A 113 5.33 -5.88 -7.24
C ARG A 113 6.71 -5.48 -6.75
N LEU A 114 6.85 -4.24 -6.28
CA LEU A 114 8.15 -3.66 -5.94
C LEU A 114 8.79 -4.33 -4.73
N GLU A 115 8.00 -4.80 -3.78
CA GLU A 115 8.44 -5.54 -2.60
C GLU A 115 8.96 -6.95 -2.91
N GLU A 116 8.68 -7.47 -4.10
CA GLU A 116 9.27 -8.72 -4.60
C GLU A 116 10.54 -8.48 -5.40
N GLN A 117 10.82 -7.22 -5.72
CA GLN A 117 12.10 -6.83 -6.30
C GLN A 117 13.10 -6.56 -5.20
N MET A 118 14.38 -6.80 -5.49
CA MET A 118 15.45 -6.38 -4.60
C MET A 118 15.56 -4.85 -4.64
N VAL A 119 14.82 -4.20 -3.74
CA VAL A 119 14.81 -2.75 -3.60
C VAL A 119 15.70 -2.38 -2.42
N ILE A 120 16.78 -1.65 -2.71
CA ILE A 120 17.54 -0.93 -1.70
C ILE A 120 17.00 0.50 -1.72
N SER A 121 16.12 0.81 -0.78
CA SER A 121 15.58 2.16 -0.59
C SER A 121 15.59 2.50 0.90
N PRO A 122 15.77 3.76 1.28
CA PRO A 122 15.36 4.20 2.60
C PRO A 122 13.86 3.95 2.77
N VAL A 123 13.49 3.34 3.90
CA VAL A 123 12.10 3.13 4.30
C VAL A 123 11.65 4.35 5.10
N PHE A 124 10.67 5.08 4.58
CA PHE A 124 10.02 6.16 5.30
C PHE A 124 8.79 5.60 6.02
N MET A 125 8.83 5.64 7.35
CA MET A 125 7.69 5.28 8.18
C MET A 125 6.87 6.54 8.45
N GLY A 126 5.56 6.45 8.20
CA GLY A 126 4.61 7.53 8.49
C GLY A 126 3.36 6.96 9.15
N ALA A 127 2.63 7.82 9.84
CA ALA A 127 1.32 7.52 10.40
C ALA A 127 0.43 8.76 10.27
N GLU A 128 -0.84 8.58 9.97
CA GLU A 128 -1.81 9.69 10.03
C GLU A 128 -2.98 9.28 10.95
N PRO A 129 -3.28 10.07 12.01
CA PRO A 129 -2.57 11.29 12.43
C PRO A 129 -1.18 10.99 13.04
N ASP A 130 -0.17 11.78 12.69
CA ASP A 130 1.20 11.71 13.22
C ASP A 130 1.38 12.52 14.52
N ILE A 131 0.39 13.35 14.85
CA ILE A 131 0.36 14.20 16.04
C ILE A 131 -0.87 13.85 16.88
N ILE A 132 -0.66 13.62 18.17
CA ILE A 132 -1.76 13.46 19.12
C ILE A 132 -2.24 14.86 19.54
N ASP A 133 -3.53 15.15 19.32
CA ASP A 133 -4.18 16.41 19.72
C ASP A 133 -4.84 16.36 21.11
N GLU A 134 -4.88 15.19 21.75
CA GLU A 134 -5.49 15.00 23.07
C GLU A 134 -4.67 15.65 24.20
N VAL A 135 -5.36 16.27 25.17
CA VAL A 135 -4.75 17.12 26.21
C VAL A 135 -3.68 16.39 27.05
N SER A 136 -3.82 15.09 27.27
CA SER A 136 -2.85 14.30 28.05
C SER A 136 -1.54 14.00 27.31
N GLU A 137 -1.57 14.00 25.97
CA GLU A 137 -0.46 13.56 25.11
C GLU A 137 -0.20 14.55 23.95
N LYS A 138 -0.67 15.80 24.11
CA LYS A 138 -0.71 16.79 23.03
C LYS A 138 0.69 17.09 22.49
N GLY A 139 0.86 16.94 21.18
CA GLY A 139 2.09 17.29 20.47
C GLY A 139 3.13 16.18 20.39
N ILE A 140 2.84 14.98 20.91
CA ILE A 140 3.68 13.80 20.63
C ILE A 140 3.64 13.53 19.12
N LYS A 141 4.81 13.54 18.50
CA LYS A 141 5.03 13.18 17.10
C LYS A 141 5.69 11.81 17.02
N ILE A 142 5.16 10.95 16.16
CA ILE A 142 5.75 9.65 15.89
C ILE A 142 6.61 9.71 14.62
N PHE A 143 7.63 8.87 14.57
CA PHE A 143 8.55 8.71 13.43
C PHE A 143 9.47 9.89 13.06
N THR A 144 9.58 10.92 13.91
CA THR A 144 10.43 12.11 13.60
C THR A 144 11.90 11.77 13.38
N GLU A 145 12.49 10.85 14.17
CA GLU A 145 13.89 10.45 14.00
C GLU A 145 14.08 9.59 12.74
N GLN A 146 13.11 8.73 12.45
CA GLN A 146 13.10 7.85 11.27
C GLN A 146 12.97 8.66 9.98
N GLU A 147 12.13 9.70 9.98
CA GLU A 147 12.00 10.65 8.88
C GLU A 147 13.31 11.40 8.64
N ALA A 148 13.93 11.94 9.70
CA ALA A 148 15.20 12.65 9.59
C ALA A 148 16.33 11.75 9.06
N ALA A 149 16.40 10.50 9.52
CA ALA A 149 17.37 9.52 9.04
C ALA A 149 17.15 9.16 7.56
N GLY A 150 15.90 8.94 7.15
CA GLY A 150 15.55 8.71 5.74
C GLY A 150 15.95 9.88 4.85
N LEU A 151 15.69 11.12 5.29
CA LEU A 151 16.08 12.33 4.58
C LEU A 151 17.61 12.49 4.48
N ALA A 152 18.35 12.18 5.55
CA ALA A 152 19.81 12.24 5.54
C ALA A 152 20.42 11.24 4.54
N ILE A 153 19.86 10.02 4.46
CA ILE A 153 20.27 9.03 3.46
C ILE A 153 20.01 9.57 2.05
N MET A 154 18.80 10.08 1.77
CA MET A 154 18.48 10.63 0.45
C MET A 154 19.38 11.82 0.06
N ALA A 155 19.72 12.67 1.03
CA ALA A 155 20.64 13.79 0.81
C ALA A 155 22.08 13.32 0.51
N SER A 156 22.49 12.16 1.04
CA SER A 156 23.83 11.59 0.82
C SER A 156 24.02 10.90 -0.52
N LEU A 157 22.93 10.56 -1.22
CA LEU A 157 22.98 9.95 -2.56
C LEU A 157 23.51 10.95 -3.59
N ASP A 158 24.30 10.48 -4.55
CA ASP A 158 24.76 11.33 -5.65
C ASP A 158 23.62 11.65 -6.64
N GLU A 159 23.89 12.55 -7.59
CA GLU A 159 22.87 13.00 -8.55
C GLU A 159 22.40 11.89 -9.49
N ALA A 160 23.24 10.88 -9.77
CA ALA A 160 22.86 9.73 -10.58
C ALA A 160 21.93 8.77 -9.82
N MET A 161 22.09 8.66 -8.49
CA MET A 161 21.26 7.83 -7.62
C MET A 161 19.95 8.51 -7.19
N ARG A 162 19.83 9.84 -7.33
CA ARG A 162 18.60 10.61 -7.02
C ARG A 162 17.65 10.78 -8.21
N ALA A 163 18.12 10.59 -9.43
CA ALA A 163 17.37 10.83 -10.66
C ALA A 163 16.50 9.63 -11.05
#